data_AF-A0AAT9QGX8-F1
#
_entry.id   AF-A0AAT9QGX8-F1
#
_cell.length_a   1.000
_cell.length_b   1.000
_cell.length_c   1.000
_cell.angle_alpha   90.00
_cell.angle_beta   90.00
_cell.angle_gamma   90.00
#
_symmetry.space_group_name_H-M   'P 1'
#
loop_
_entity.id
_entity.type
_entity.pdbx_description
1 polymer ?
#
loop_
_entity_poly.entity_id
_entity_poly.type
_entity_poly.pdbx_seq_one_letter_code
_entity_poly.pdbx_strand_id
1 'polypeptide(L)' 'MPRAGAIAVGDSFVTGHPISGIPGPQMLHPTYPTDPAAALAGLQNLAGAEASVVLPGHGHALRMPLADAHAEIA' A
#
# COMPACT_ATOMS: atom_id res chain seq x y z
N MET A 1 -17.23 7.77 1.64
CA MET A 1 -16.39 6.88 2.46
C MET A 1 -16.71 5.42 2.16
N PRO A 2 -15.71 4.51 2.17
CA PRO A 2 -15.94 3.08 1.94
C PRO A 2 -16.80 2.51 3.08
N ARG A 3 -17.96 1.91 2.77
CA ARG A 3 -18.83 1.31 3.80
C ARG A 3 -18.19 0.14 4.55
N ALA A 4 -17.20 -0.51 3.95
CA ALA A 4 -16.54 -1.68 4.52
C ALA A 4 -15.41 -1.32 5.52
N GLY A 5 -15.03 -0.05 5.65
CA GLY A 5 -13.87 0.36 6.46
C GLY A 5 -12.53 -0.17 5.97
N ALA A 6 -12.48 -0.68 4.74
CA ALA A 6 -11.28 -1.22 4.10
C ALA A 6 -10.97 -0.49 2.80
N ILE A 7 -9.67 -0.39 2.48
CA ILE A 7 -9.17 0.20 1.23
C ILE A 7 -8.24 -0.77 0.52
N ALA A 8 -8.49 -1.01 -0.77
CA ALA A 8 -7.57 -1.74 -1.64
C ALA A 8 -6.67 -0.74 -2.37
N VAL A 9 -5.36 -0.94 -2.23
CA VAL A 9 -4.34 0.00 -2.74
C VAL A 9 -3.58 -0.55 -3.95
N GLY A 10 -3.68 -1.86 -4.22
CA GLY A 10 -2.99 -2.50 -5.34
C GLY A 10 -1.47 -2.56 -5.14
N ASP A 11 -0.73 -2.76 -6.22
CA ASP A 11 0.72 -2.99 -6.19
C ASP A 11 1.57 -1.74 -5.97
N SER A 12 0.95 -0.56 -5.82
CA SER A 12 1.67 0.61 -5.31
C SER A 12 2.06 0.45 -3.84
N PHE A 13 1.43 -0.47 -3.10
CA PHE A 13 1.74 -0.78 -1.71
C PHE A 13 1.60 -2.28 -1.46
N VAL A 14 2.68 -2.91 -1.01
CA VAL A 14 2.72 -4.33 -0.66
C VAL A 14 3.23 -4.51 0.76
N THR A 15 2.88 -5.62 1.40
CA THR A 15 3.40 -5.98 2.73
C THR A 15 4.31 -7.21 2.70
N GLY A 16 4.48 -7.78 1.51
CA GLY A 16 5.41 -8.86 1.20
C GLY A 16 5.27 -9.24 -0.28
N HIS A 17 6.39 -9.57 -0.92
CA HIS A 17 6.40 -9.99 -2.32
C HIS A 17 7.50 -11.03 -2.57
N PRO A 18 7.31 -12.07 -3.40
CA PRO A 18 8.31 -13.12 -3.63
C PRO A 18 9.70 -12.65 -4.10
N ILE A 19 9.78 -11.43 -4.65
CA ILE A 19 11.02 -10.86 -5.19
C ILE A 19 11.67 -9.85 -4.23
N SER A 20 10.99 -9.49 -3.14
CA SER A 20 11.48 -8.55 -2.14
C SER A 20 11.74 -9.28 -0.84
N GLY A 21 12.95 -9.13 -0.31
CA GLY A 21 13.29 -9.63 1.02
C GLY A 21 12.83 -8.72 2.16
N ILE A 22 12.25 -7.55 1.85
CA ILE A 22 11.79 -6.58 2.85
C ILE A 22 10.48 -7.09 3.44
N PRO A 23 10.39 -7.29 4.77
CA PRO A 23 9.12 -7.60 5.41
C PRO A 23 8.31 -6.33 5.66
N GLY A 24 6.99 -6.43 5.53
CA GLY A 24 6.09 -5.34 5.89
C GLY A 24 5.91 -4.28 4.80
N PRO A 25 5.32 -3.12 5.17
CA PRO A 25 4.98 -2.03 4.26
C PRO A 25 6.14 -1.60 3.36
N GLN A 26 5.91 -1.62 2.05
CA GLN A 26 6.90 -1.19 1.07
C GLN A 26 6.22 -0.84 -0.26
N MET A 27 6.93 -0.07 -1.08
CA MET A 27 6.60 0.05 -2.51
C MET A 27 7.04 -1.22 -3.24
N LEU A 28 6.30 -1.65 -4.26
CA LEU A 28 6.79 -2.73 -5.13
C LEU A 28 8.06 -2.28 -5.87
N HIS A 29 8.92 -3.25 -6.20
CA HIS A 29 10.18 -3.00 -6.88
C HIS A 29 9.99 -2.09 -8.11
N PRO A 30 10.81 -1.03 -8.32
CA PRO A 30 10.59 -0.01 -9.34
C PRO A 30 10.48 -0.51 -10.79
N THR A 31 10.96 -1.73 -11.08
CA THR A 31 10.82 -2.37 -12.41
C THR A 31 9.38 -2.79 -12.74
N TYR A 32 8.48 -2.86 -11.76
CA TYR A 32 7.09 -3.29 -11.97
C TYR A 32 6.16 -2.18 -12.44
N PRO A 33 6.05 -1.04 -11.72
CA PRO A 33 5.21 0.04 -12.19
C PRO A 33 5.85 0.66 -13.44
N THR A 34 5.02 0.93 -14.45
CA THR A 34 5.45 1.67 -15.65
C THR A 34 5.96 3.06 -15.29
N ASP A 35 5.38 3.67 -14.25
CA ASP A 35 5.80 4.95 -13.68
C ASP A 35 5.79 4.86 -12.14
N PRO A 36 6.96 4.67 -11.50
CA PRO A 36 7.07 4.60 -10.04
C PRO A 36 6.60 5.86 -9.31
N ALA A 37 6.80 7.04 -9.92
CA ALA A 37 6.42 8.31 -9.30
C ALA A 37 4.90 8.48 -9.31
N ALA A 38 4.24 8.12 -10.42
CA ALA A 38 2.78 8.10 -10.50
C ALA A 38 2.17 7.08 -9.52
N ALA A 39 2.81 5.92 -9.33
CA ALA A 39 2.35 4.92 -8.35
C ALA A 39 2.39 5.46 -6.92
N LEU A 40 3.48 6.14 -6.53
CA LEU A 40 3.60 6.78 -5.22
C LEU A 40 2.57 7.91 -5.04
N ALA A 41 2.42 8.78 -6.04
CA ALA A 41 1.43 9.86 -6.01
C ALA A 41 0.00 9.31 -5.89
N GLY A 42 -0.31 8.21 -6.59
CA GLY A 42 -1.58 7.50 -6.47
C GLY A 42 -1.84 6.99 -5.06
N LEU A 43 -0.84 6.39 -4.41
CA LEU A 43 -0.93 5.94 -3.03
C LEU A 43 -1.17 7.12 -2.06
N GLN A 44 -0.45 8.24 -2.25
CA GLN A 44 -0.61 9.45 -1.42
C GLN A 44 -2.03 10.03 -1.52
N ASN A 45 -2.66 9.98 -2.69
CA ASN A 45 -4.05 10.43 -2.87
C ASN A 45 -5.06 9.59 -2.07
N LEU A 46 -4.70 8.36 -1.71
CA LEU A 46 -5.54 7.46 -0.92
C LEU A 46 -5.34 7.63 0.59
N ALA A 47 -4.25 8.26 1.05
CA ALA A 47 -3.92 8.38 2.47
C ALA A 47 -4.99 9.11 3.30
N GLY A 48 -5.81 9.95 2.67
CA GLY A 48 -6.94 10.64 3.32
C GLY A 48 -8.23 9.80 3.43
N ALA A 49 -8.24 8.56 2.95
CA ALA A 49 -9.41 7.69 3.05
C ALA A 49 -9.64 7.22 4.49
N GLU A 50 -10.87 7.37 4.98
CA GLU A 50 -11.30 6.79 6.26
C GLU A 50 -11.46 5.27 6.12
N ALA A 51 -10.35 4.55 6.30
CA ALA A 51 -10.30 3.10 6.34
C ALA A 51 -9.38 2.65 7.48
N SER A 52 -9.75 1.58 8.17
CA SER A 52 -8.97 0.97 9.25
C SER A 52 -8.36 -0.37 8.85
N VAL A 53 -8.59 -0.79 7.61
CA VAL A 53 -7.98 -1.99 7.00
C VAL A 53 -7.40 -1.64 5.64
N VAL A 54 -6.13 -1.96 5.43
CA VAL A 54 -5.45 -1.83 4.13
C VAL A 54 -5.32 -3.22 3.50
N LEU A 55 -5.77 -3.33 2.27
CA LEU A 55 -5.64 -4.51 1.42
C LEU A 55 -4.53 -4.23 0.40
N PRO A 56 -3.29 -4.69 0.65
CA PRO A 56 -2.18 -4.51 -0.28
C PRO A 56 -2.39 -5.31 -1.56
N GLY A 57 -1.66 -4.97 -2.62
CA GLY A 57 -1.61 -5.81 -3.82
C GLY A 57 -1.06 -7.21 -3.52
N HIS A 58 -0.05 -7.29 -2.65
CA HIS A 58 0.56 -8.54 -2.19
C HIS A 58 0.90 -8.51 -0.70
N GLY A 59 0.92 -9.69 -0.08
CA GLY A 59 1.19 -9.86 1.34
C GLY A 59 -0.08 -9.89 2.20
N HIS A 60 0.10 -9.70 3.50
CA HIS A 60 -1.00 -9.73 4.47
C HIS A 60 -1.71 -8.39 4.60
N ALA A 61 -3.02 -8.41 4.86
CA ALA A 61 -3.78 -7.22 5.17
C ALA A 61 -3.30 -6.56 6.47
N LEU A 62 -3.29 -5.23 6.50
CA LEU A 62 -2.96 -4.45 7.71
C LEU A 62 -4.23 -3.96 8.37
N ARG A 63 -4.29 -4.05 9.70
CA ARG A 63 -5.40 -3.54 10.51
C ARG A 63 -5.01 -2.20 11.14
N MET A 64 -4.79 -1.21 10.28
CA MET A 64 -4.46 0.15 10.65
C MET A 64 -4.87 1.12 9.52
N PRO A 65 -4.96 2.43 9.80
CA PRO A 65 -5.12 3.45 8.78
C PRO A 65 -4.03 3.42 7.71
N LEU A 66 -4.39 3.76 6.46
CA LEU A 66 -3.42 3.83 5.36
C LEU A 66 -2.34 4.89 5.60
N ALA A 67 -2.67 6.00 6.25
CA ALA A 67 -1.70 7.04 6.60
C ALA A 67 -0.59 6.50 7.52
N ASP A 68 -0.95 5.66 8.49
CA ASP A 68 0.02 5.05 9.42
C ASP A 68 0.86 4.01 8.67
N ALA A 69 0.23 3.17 7.85
CA ALA A 69 0.94 2.16 7.06
C ALA A 69 1.91 2.79 6.04
N HIS A 70 1.54 3.93 5.47
CA HIS A 70 2.40 4.70 4.56
C HIS A 70 3.62 5.28 5.28
N ALA A 71 3.51 5.65 6.55
CA ALA A 71 4.63 6.13 7.36
C ALA A 71 5.66 5.02 7.69
N GLU A 72 5.27 3.75 7.54
CA GLU A 72 6.12 2.59 7.78
C GLU A 72 6.80 2.05 6.50
N ILE A 73 6.60 2.69 5.34
CA ILE A 73 7.23 2.26 4.08
C ILE A 73 8.76 2.30 4.24
N ALA A 74 9.39 1.13 4.06
CA ALA A 74 10.84 0.95 4.05
C ALA A 74 11.52 1.46 2.77
#